data_AF-A0A426Y845-F1
#
_entry.id   AF-A0A426Y845-F1
#
_cell.length_a   1.000
_cell.length_b   1.000
_cell.length_c   1.000
_cell.angle_alpha   90.00
_cell.angle_beta   90.00
_cell.angle_gamma   90.00
#
_symmetry.space_group_name_H-M   'P 1'
#
loop_
_entity.id
_entity.type
_entity.pdbx_description
1 polymer ?
#
loop_
_entity_poly.entity_id
_entity_poly.type
_entity_poly.pdbx_seq_one_letter_code
_entity_poly.pdbx_strand_id
1 'polypeptide(L)'
;WIADGVRCARNNPDTAYDKCVRFQHVDALEILLQGLCGVPKERIRVHELCLKSGPSLGETVRHVGGAMRGAGAEQISVLVRTMVESKVSNNALRFFYALGYKLDHELLKIGFAFRFQRGAPITVTVTSANKMPKLHATDEAVPVTPGIQMVEITAPTAGDNYNEVAAAVCSFCEYLAP
;
A
#
# COMPACT_ATOMS: atom_id res chain seq x y z
N TRP A 1 11.98 1.42 -16.60
CA TRP A 1 12.06 2.89 -16.64
C TRP A 1 10.73 3.47 -16.19
N ILE A 2 10.61 4.27 -15.13
CA ILE A 2 11.54 4.57 -14.01
C ILE A 2 10.78 4.23 -12.72
N ALA A 3 11.49 3.88 -11.64
CA ALA A 3 10.93 3.66 -10.31
C ALA A 3 11.83 4.34 -9.26
N ASP A 4 11.29 5.37 -8.59
CA ASP A 4 11.96 6.15 -7.54
C ASP A 4 11.23 5.98 -6.20
N GLY A 5 11.94 6.07 -5.07
CA GLY A 5 11.40 5.74 -3.73
C GLY A 5 11.99 6.54 -2.55
N VAL A 6 11.30 6.53 -1.41
CA VAL A 6 11.52 7.47 -0.26
C VAL A 6 11.59 6.75 1.12
N ARG A 7 11.65 7.47 2.26
CA ARG A 7 12.24 7.08 3.58
C ARG A 7 11.47 7.70 4.78
N CYS A 8 11.55 7.33 6.09
CA CYS A 8 12.03 6.22 6.97
C CYS A 8 11.78 6.69 8.44
N ALA A 9 11.79 5.92 9.55
CA ALA A 9 11.63 4.47 9.86
C ALA A 9 11.20 4.28 11.36
N ARG A 10 10.85 3.04 11.78
CA ARG A 10 11.05 2.38 13.13
C ARG A 10 9.79 1.94 13.95
N ASN A 11 9.93 0.81 14.68
CA ASN A 11 9.06 0.20 15.71
C ASN A 11 7.89 -0.73 15.23
N ASN A 12 8.24 -2.01 15.02
CA ASN A 12 7.55 -3.30 15.32
C ASN A 12 6.00 -3.44 15.34
N PRO A 13 5.40 -4.58 14.89
CA PRO A 13 6.03 -5.81 14.37
C PRO A 13 5.66 -6.19 12.92
N ASP A 14 4.72 -5.51 12.27
CA ASP A 14 4.23 -5.88 10.95
C ASP A 14 5.04 -5.21 9.83
N THR A 15 5.84 -6.00 9.12
CA THR A 15 6.53 -5.55 7.91
C THR A 15 5.74 -6.02 6.70
N ALA A 16 5.48 -5.13 5.74
CA ALA A 16 4.82 -5.44 4.49
C ALA A 16 5.84 -5.57 3.36
N TYR A 17 5.76 -6.66 2.61
CA TYR A 17 6.25 -6.69 1.23
C TYR A 17 5.37 -5.82 0.34
N ASP A 18 5.95 -5.23 -0.70
CA ASP A 18 5.19 -4.55 -1.76
C ASP A 18 5.92 -4.62 -3.11
N LYS A 19 5.20 -5.06 -4.14
CA LYS A 19 5.61 -4.95 -5.55
C LYS A 19 4.53 -4.21 -6.35
N CYS A 20 4.62 -2.88 -6.40
CA CYS A 20 3.75 -2.06 -7.25
C CYS A 20 4.05 -2.27 -8.75
N VAL A 21 3.04 -2.61 -9.55
CA VAL A 21 3.14 -2.66 -11.02
C VAL A 21 1.98 -1.89 -11.67
N ARG A 22 2.26 -1.14 -12.73
CA ARG A 22 1.23 -0.48 -13.55
C ARG A 22 0.68 -1.48 -14.57
N PHE A 23 -0.63 -1.75 -14.52
CA PHE A 23 -1.31 -2.62 -15.49
C PHE A 23 -2.31 -1.83 -16.34
N GLN A 24 -2.45 -2.25 -17.60
CA GLN A 24 -3.45 -1.77 -18.56
C GLN A 24 -4.52 -2.83 -18.88
N HIS A 25 -4.18 -4.12 -18.82
CA HIS A 25 -5.09 -5.25 -19.11
C HIS A 25 -5.68 -5.84 -17.82
N VAL A 26 -6.48 -5.03 -17.11
CA VAL A 26 -6.97 -5.38 -15.77
C VAL A 26 -8.00 -6.50 -15.78
N ASP A 27 -8.89 -6.56 -16.77
CA ASP A 27 -9.95 -7.58 -16.81
C ASP A 27 -9.37 -9.00 -16.95
N ALA A 28 -8.30 -9.15 -17.74
CA ALA A 28 -7.56 -10.41 -17.88
C ALA A 28 -6.86 -10.81 -16.57
N LEU A 29 -6.28 -9.83 -15.85
CA LEU A 29 -5.68 -10.06 -14.54
C LEU A 29 -6.74 -10.43 -13.48
N GLU A 30 -7.92 -9.82 -13.52
CA GLU A 30 -9.03 -10.18 -12.63
C GLU A 30 -9.49 -11.62 -12.88
N ILE A 31 -9.72 -12.01 -14.15
CA ILE A 31 -10.11 -13.38 -14.51
C ILE A 31 -9.05 -14.40 -14.04
N LEU A 32 -7.77 -14.09 -14.24
CA LEU A 32 -6.66 -14.91 -13.75
C LEU A 32 -6.69 -15.05 -12.22
N LEU A 33 -6.69 -13.93 -11.48
CA LEU A 33 -6.73 -13.95 -10.02
C LEU A 33 -7.98 -14.66 -9.48
N GLN A 34 -9.15 -14.47 -10.11
CA GLN A 34 -10.40 -15.11 -9.73
C GLN A 34 -10.34 -16.65 -9.91
N GLY A 35 -9.77 -17.13 -11.01
CA GLY A 35 -9.55 -18.56 -11.26
C GLY A 35 -8.51 -19.17 -10.32
N LEU A 36 -7.46 -18.43 -9.97
CA LEU A 36 -6.38 -18.87 -9.07
C LEU A 36 -6.75 -18.84 -7.58
N CYS A 37 -7.66 -17.95 -7.18
CA CYS A 37 -8.03 -17.74 -5.78
C CYS A 37 -9.25 -18.57 -5.35
N GLY A 38 -10.14 -18.93 -6.29
CA GLY A 38 -11.34 -19.74 -6.03
C GLY A 38 -12.44 -19.08 -5.19
N VAL A 39 -12.18 -17.93 -4.58
CA VAL A 39 -13.10 -17.15 -3.74
C VAL A 39 -13.44 -15.81 -4.38
N PRO A 40 -14.63 -15.21 -4.13
CA PRO A 40 -15.01 -13.93 -4.73
C PRO A 40 -14.08 -12.77 -4.37
N LYS A 41 -13.85 -11.85 -5.30
CA LYS A 41 -13.05 -10.64 -5.07
C LYS A 41 -13.64 -9.73 -3.98
N GLU A 42 -12.78 -9.24 -3.10
CA GLU A 42 -13.13 -8.21 -2.11
C GLU A 42 -13.19 -6.84 -2.81
N ARG A 43 -14.20 -6.01 -2.53
CA ARG A 43 -14.30 -4.64 -3.10
C ARG A 43 -13.59 -3.65 -2.19
N ILE A 44 -12.70 -2.84 -2.76
CA ILE A 44 -11.89 -1.85 -2.04
C ILE A 44 -12.38 -0.44 -2.38
N ARG A 45 -12.73 0.35 -1.36
CA ARG A 45 -12.98 1.81 -1.43
C ARG A 45 -12.37 2.45 -0.19
N VAL A 46 -11.18 3.04 -0.31
CA VAL A 46 -10.40 3.59 0.81
C VAL A 46 -10.17 5.08 0.58
N HIS A 47 -10.53 5.90 1.58
CA HIS A 47 -10.28 7.34 1.61
C HIS A 47 -8.98 7.59 2.40
N GLU A 48 -7.90 7.88 1.69
CA GLU A 48 -6.58 8.18 2.25
C GLU A 48 -6.47 9.69 2.53
N LEU A 49 -6.10 10.05 3.76
CA LEU A 49 -5.89 11.44 4.20
C LEU A 49 -4.40 11.66 4.50
N CYS A 50 -3.70 12.40 3.64
CA CYS A 50 -2.27 12.65 3.78
C CYS A 50 -2.03 13.94 4.58
N LEU A 51 -1.41 13.81 5.75
CA LEU A 51 -1.15 14.93 6.66
C LEU A 51 0.32 15.37 6.63
N LYS A 52 0.55 16.68 6.70
CA LYS A 52 1.87 17.30 6.92
C LYS A 52 1.93 18.01 8.25
N SER A 53 3.11 18.13 8.85
CA SER A 53 3.33 18.99 10.01
C SER A 53 3.08 20.46 9.63
N GLY A 54 2.34 21.19 10.47
CA GLY A 54 2.24 22.65 10.37
C GLY A 54 3.47 23.36 10.93
N PRO A 55 3.72 24.62 10.56
CA PRO A 55 4.92 25.38 10.93
C PRO A 55 5.02 25.73 12.43
N SER A 56 4.01 25.38 13.24
CA SER A 56 4.01 25.51 14.70
C SER A 56 4.49 24.25 15.43
N LEU A 57 4.67 23.14 14.71
CA LEU A 57 5.48 22.01 15.18
C LEU A 57 6.94 22.39 14.92
N GLY A 58 7.76 22.46 15.97
CA GLY A 58 9.20 22.71 15.85
C GLY A 58 9.90 21.69 14.95
N GLU A 59 11.04 22.07 14.38
CA GLU A 59 11.58 21.52 13.11
C GLU A 59 11.91 20.01 13.04
N THR A 60 11.69 19.22 14.10
CA THR A 60 11.99 17.77 14.11
C THR A 60 10.96 16.90 14.83
N VAL A 61 9.97 16.40 14.07
CA VAL A 61 9.55 14.99 14.15
C VAL A 61 9.28 14.45 12.74
N ARG A 62 9.95 13.37 12.34
CA ARG A 62 9.58 12.54 11.18
C ARG A 62 9.37 11.10 11.65
N HIS A 63 8.21 10.54 11.36
CA HIS A 63 7.99 9.10 11.42
C HIS A 63 7.23 8.62 10.18
N VAL A 64 7.81 7.65 9.49
CA VAL A 64 7.30 6.93 8.31
C VAL A 64 7.94 5.54 8.39
N GLY A 65 7.35 4.49 7.81
CA GLY A 65 8.04 3.20 7.63
C GLY A 65 9.28 3.34 6.75
N GLY A 66 10.36 2.62 7.06
CA GLY A 66 11.54 2.57 6.19
C GLY A 66 11.49 1.36 5.27
N ALA A 67 11.88 1.54 4.01
CA ALA A 67 12.48 0.44 3.27
C ALA A 67 13.66 -0.12 4.08
N MET A 68 13.79 -1.44 4.21
CA MET A 68 14.97 -2.07 4.82
C MET A 68 16.25 -1.63 4.07
N ARG A 69 17.36 -1.45 4.80
CA ARG A 69 18.64 -0.92 4.27
C ARG A 69 19.84 -1.62 4.91
N GLY A 70 20.95 -1.65 4.19
CA GLY A 70 22.18 -2.38 4.57
C GLY A 70 22.23 -3.78 3.94
N ALA A 71 23.27 -4.54 4.26
CA ALA A 71 23.58 -5.81 3.58
C ALA A 71 22.45 -6.86 3.60
N GLY A 72 21.56 -6.83 4.59
CA GLY A 72 20.36 -7.70 4.61
C GLY A 72 19.31 -7.32 3.57
N ALA A 73 19.21 -6.05 3.18
CA ALA A 73 18.28 -5.59 2.14
C ALA A 73 18.79 -5.87 0.72
N GLU A 74 20.12 -5.88 0.52
CA GLU A 74 20.73 -6.22 -0.77
C GLU A 74 20.60 -7.71 -1.12
N GLN A 75 20.31 -8.56 -0.13
CA GLN A 75 20.02 -9.98 -0.29
C GLN A 75 18.54 -10.28 -0.55
N ILE A 76 17.64 -9.31 -0.43
CA ILE A 76 16.18 -9.51 -0.55
C ILE A 76 15.68 -8.82 -1.84
N SER A 77 15.17 -9.62 -2.77
CA SER A 77 14.68 -9.22 -4.10
C SER A 77 13.37 -8.42 -4.10
N VAL A 78 12.82 -8.07 -2.93
CA VAL A 78 11.49 -7.45 -2.76
C VAL A 78 11.55 -6.35 -1.70
N LEU A 79 10.78 -5.27 -1.90
CA LEU A 79 10.75 -4.13 -0.99
C LEU A 79 10.05 -4.47 0.34
N VAL A 80 10.82 -4.48 1.43
CA VAL A 80 10.34 -4.66 2.82
C VAL A 80 10.14 -3.30 3.50
N ARG A 81 8.93 -2.99 3.98
CA ARG A 81 8.63 -1.74 4.74
C ARG A 81 7.86 -1.99 6.04
N THR A 82 8.20 -1.31 7.14
CA THR A 82 7.38 -1.35 8.38
C THR A 82 6.03 -0.69 8.16
N MET A 83 4.96 -1.34 8.61
CA MET A 83 3.59 -0.84 8.63
C MET A 83 3.06 -0.89 10.07
N VAL A 84 2.17 0.04 10.43
CA VAL A 84 1.46 0.03 11.72
C VAL A 84 0.02 0.45 11.45
N GLU A 85 -0.92 -0.46 11.68
CA GLU A 85 -2.36 -0.15 11.62
C GLU A 85 -2.88 0.20 13.03
N SER A 86 -3.79 1.16 13.11
CA SER A 86 -4.54 1.45 14.33
C SER A 86 -5.95 1.90 13.98
N LYS A 87 -6.94 1.40 14.73
CA LYS A 87 -8.34 1.82 14.59
C LYS A 87 -8.52 3.17 15.27
N VAL A 88 -8.98 4.15 14.51
CA VAL A 88 -9.22 5.53 14.97
C VAL A 88 -10.70 5.88 14.93
N SER A 89 -11.13 6.84 15.74
CA SER A 89 -12.52 7.33 15.72
C SER A 89 -12.72 8.43 14.67
N ASN A 90 -13.97 8.73 14.32
CA ASN A 90 -14.36 9.76 13.35
C ASN A 90 -13.82 11.18 13.69
N ASN A 91 -13.33 11.42 14.92
CA ASN A 91 -12.71 12.69 15.31
C ASN A 91 -11.20 12.80 14.99
N ALA A 92 -10.55 11.74 14.48
CA ALA A 92 -9.09 11.65 14.36
C ALA A 92 -8.45 12.83 13.60
N LEU A 93 -9.07 13.27 12.50
CA LEU A 93 -8.59 14.43 11.73
C LEU A 93 -8.55 15.71 12.57
N ARG A 94 -9.54 15.93 13.46
CA ARG A 94 -9.58 17.07 14.38
C ARG A 94 -8.52 16.96 15.48
N PHE A 95 -8.24 15.74 15.95
CA PHE A 95 -7.14 15.47 16.88
C PHE A 95 -5.78 15.79 16.26
N PHE A 96 -5.51 15.33 15.02
CA PHE A 96 -4.28 15.69 14.31
C PHE A 96 -4.16 17.20 14.06
N TYR A 97 -5.25 17.90 13.74
CA TYR A 97 -5.24 19.36 13.64
C TYR A 97 -4.93 20.05 14.98
N ALA A 98 -5.41 19.53 16.10
CA ALA A 98 -5.06 20.02 17.44
C ALA A 98 -3.59 19.78 17.80
N LEU A 99 -2.97 18.71 17.28
CA LEU A 99 -1.52 18.47 17.32
C LEU A 99 -0.72 19.33 16.33
N GLY A 100 -1.36 20.25 15.59
CA GLY A 100 -0.70 21.15 14.65
C GLY A 100 -0.41 20.57 13.26
N TYR A 101 -0.88 19.36 12.94
CA TYR A 101 -0.85 18.84 11.58
C TYR A 101 -1.86 19.58 10.69
N LYS A 102 -1.64 19.54 9.39
CA LYS A 102 -2.54 20.06 8.36
C LYS A 102 -2.76 18.99 7.29
N LEU A 103 -3.96 18.93 6.73
CA LEU A 103 -4.18 18.13 5.52
C LEU A 103 -3.33 18.70 4.38
N ASP A 104 -2.63 17.81 3.68
CA ASP A 104 -1.84 18.14 2.49
C ASP A 104 -2.62 17.84 1.22
N HIS A 105 -3.08 16.58 1.12
CA HIS A 105 -3.94 16.09 0.05
C HIS A 105 -4.76 14.89 0.53
N GLU A 106 -5.73 14.48 -0.27
CA GLU A 106 -6.54 13.29 -0.03
C GLU A 106 -6.78 12.52 -1.34
N LEU A 107 -6.88 11.20 -1.24
CA LEU A 107 -7.11 10.30 -2.36
C LEU A 107 -8.20 9.30 -2.03
N LEU A 108 -8.91 8.85 -3.06
CA LEU A 108 -9.87 7.77 -2.98
C LEU A 108 -9.36 6.61 -3.85
N LYS A 109 -8.83 5.57 -3.20
CA LYS A 109 -8.48 4.31 -3.87
C LYS A 109 -9.74 3.49 -4.07
N ILE A 110 -10.04 3.14 -5.33
CA ILE A 110 -11.18 2.28 -5.69
C ILE A 110 -10.69 1.11 -6.52
N GLY A 111 -11.09 -0.11 -6.16
CA GLY A 111 -10.76 -1.32 -6.91
C GLY A 111 -11.18 -2.61 -6.20
N PHE A 112 -10.33 -3.62 -6.24
CA PHE A 112 -10.60 -4.94 -5.65
C PHE A 112 -9.34 -5.58 -5.05
N ALA A 113 -9.53 -6.61 -4.23
CA ALA A 113 -8.46 -7.43 -3.69
C ALA A 113 -8.79 -8.93 -3.71
N PHE A 114 -7.73 -9.75 -3.77
CA PHE A 114 -7.77 -11.21 -3.58
C PHE A 114 -6.75 -11.60 -2.51
N ARG A 115 -7.08 -12.60 -1.68
CA ARG A 115 -6.26 -13.06 -0.56
C ARG A 115 -5.92 -14.55 -0.73
N PHE A 116 -4.64 -14.84 -0.93
CA PHE A 116 -4.10 -16.17 -1.20
C PHE A 116 -3.35 -16.72 0.01
N GLN A 117 -3.27 -18.05 0.11
CA GLN A 117 -2.37 -18.76 1.03
C GLN A 117 -1.42 -19.62 0.19
N ARG A 118 -0.18 -19.15 0.00
CA ARG A 118 0.84 -19.80 -0.84
C ARG A 118 2.22 -19.61 -0.22
N GLY A 119 2.56 -20.45 0.76
CA GLY A 119 3.75 -20.29 1.61
C GLY A 119 3.60 -19.18 2.66
N ALA A 120 3.10 -18.02 2.23
CA ALA A 120 2.68 -16.91 3.08
C ALA A 120 1.22 -16.48 2.77
N PRO A 121 0.57 -15.73 3.68
CA PRO A 121 -0.64 -14.98 3.36
C PRO A 121 -0.30 -13.82 2.40
N ILE A 122 -0.72 -13.92 1.14
CA ILE A 122 -0.43 -12.92 0.10
C ILE A 122 -1.74 -12.21 -0.29
N THR A 123 -1.75 -10.88 -0.25
CA THR A 123 -2.85 -10.05 -0.77
C THR A 123 -2.44 -9.43 -2.09
N VAL A 124 -3.29 -9.55 -3.11
CA VAL A 124 -3.16 -8.82 -4.37
C VAL A 124 -4.27 -7.78 -4.41
N THR A 125 -3.88 -6.51 -4.39
CA THR A 125 -4.78 -5.36 -4.42
C THR A 125 -4.61 -4.65 -5.77
N VAL A 126 -5.70 -4.46 -6.50
CA VAL A 126 -5.74 -3.73 -7.78
C VAL A 126 -6.58 -2.48 -7.58
N THR A 127 -5.99 -1.30 -7.67
CA THR A 127 -6.70 -0.02 -7.43
C THR A 127 -6.44 1.05 -8.48
N SER A 128 -7.48 1.86 -8.70
CA SER A 128 -7.40 3.20 -9.29
C SER A 128 -7.23 4.24 -8.18
N ALA A 129 -6.33 5.20 -8.38
CA ALA A 129 -6.18 6.36 -7.51
C ALA A 129 -7.02 7.53 -8.07
N ASN A 130 -7.92 8.06 -7.25
CA ASN A 130 -8.84 9.14 -7.63
C ASN A 130 -8.61 10.36 -6.72
N LYS A 131 -8.59 11.56 -7.30
CA LYS A 131 -8.56 12.83 -6.56
C LYS A 131 -9.98 13.32 -6.32
N MET A 132 -10.23 13.97 -5.19
CA MET A 132 -11.50 14.66 -4.93
C MET A 132 -11.36 16.14 -5.33
N PRO A 133 -12.14 16.65 -6.31
CA PRO A 133 -12.10 18.06 -6.72
C PRO A 133 -12.59 19.02 -5.62
N LYS A 134 -13.47 18.51 -4.74
CA LYS A 134 -14.05 19.19 -3.59
C LYS A 134 -13.77 18.35 -2.35
N LEU A 135 -13.33 19.01 -1.28
CA LEU A 135 -12.81 18.34 -0.09
C LEU A 135 -13.82 17.36 0.52
N HIS A 136 -13.38 16.13 0.75
CA HIS A 136 -14.12 14.98 1.28
C HIS A 136 -15.32 14.52 0.44
N ALA A 137 -15.53 15.07 -0.77
CA ALA A 137 -16.63 14.69 -1.66
C ALA A 137 -16.29 13.41 -2.44
N THR A 138 -16.30 12.25 -1.76
CA THR A 138 -15.85 10.98 -2.34
C THR A 138 -16.66 10.52 -3.56
N ASP A 139 -17.90 10.99 -3.73
CA ASP A 139 -18.76 10.68 -4.89
C ASP A 139 -18.55 11.66 -6.07
N GLU A 140 -17.77 12.73 -5.87
CA GLU A 140 -17.29 13.65 -6.93
C GLU A 140 -15.86 13.30 -7.38
N ALA A 141 -15.29 12.19 -6.89
CA ALA A 141 -13.90 11.81 -7.14
C ALA A 141 -13.64 11.42 -8.60
N VAL A 142 -12.50 11.85 -9.14
CA VAL A 142 -12.09 11.60 -10.54
C VAL A 142 -10.72 10.93 -10.61
N PRO A 143 -10.46 10.01 -11.56
CA PRO A 143 -9.16 9.34 -11.69
C PRO A 143 -8.00 10.32 -11.86
N VAL A 144 -6.91 10.08 -11.13
CA VAL A 144 -5.64 10.82 -11.31
C VAL A 144 -4.96 10.37 -12.61
N THR A 145 -5.03 9.08 -12.92
CA THR A 145 -4.48 8.46 -14.14
C THR A 145 -5.54 7.57 -14.81
N PRO A 146 -6.41 8.13 -15.68
CA PRO A 146 -7.40 7.33 -16.42
C PRO A 146 -6.74 6.18 -17.19
N GLY A 147 -7.36 5.00 -17.17
CA GLY A 147 -6.88 3.80 -17.86
C GLY A 147 -5.61 3.15 -17.28
N ILE A 148 -5.08 3.65 -16.16
CA ILE A 148 -3.93 3.04 -15.46
C ILE A 148 -4.40 2.62 -14.07
N GLN A 149 -4.15 1.35 -13.72
CA GLN A 149 -4.37 0.83 -12.37
C GLN A 149 -3.06 0.35 -11.76
N MET A 150 -2.98 0.46 -10.44
CA MET A 150 -1.85 0.03 -9.62
C MET A 150 -2.17 -1.35 -9.03
N VAL A 151 -1.30 -2.32 -9.30
CA VAL A 151 -1.33 -3.64 -8.68
C VAL A 151 -0.28 -3.65 -7.57
N GLU A 152 -0.74 -3.75 -6.32
CA GLU A 152 0.07 -3.90 -5.11
C GLU A 152 0.00 -5.37 -4.67
N ILE A 153 1.15 -6.06 -4.61
CA ILE A 153 1.24 -7.43 -4.07
C ILE A 153 1.93 -7.36 -2.72
N THR A 154 1.21 -7.71 -1.65
CA THR A 154 1.67 -7.53 -0.27
C THR A 154 1.55 -8.81 0.56
N ALA A 155 2.41 -8.94 1.57
CA ALA A 155 2.37 -10.00 2.56
C ALA A 155 2.94 -9.48 3.90
N PRO A 156 2.33 -9.80 5.05
CA PRO A 156 2.87 -9.48 6.37
C PRO A 156 4.03 -10.43 6.73
N THR A 157 5.01 -9.93 7.47
CA THR A 157 6.20 -10.66 7.91
C THR A 157 6.74 -10.08 9.23
N ALA A 158 7.23 -10.98 10.08
CA ALA A 158 7.86 -10.67 11.36
C ALA A 158 9.40 -10.66 11.22
N GLY A 159 10.10 -10.30 12.30
CA GLY A 159 11.55 -10.07 12.29
C GLY A 159 12.43 -11.28 11.95
N ASP A 160 11.86 -12.48 11.93
CA ASP A 160 12.51 -13.78 11.76
C ASP A 160 12.20 -14.48 10.43
N ASN A 161 11.02 -14.26 9.83
CA ASN A 161 10.55 -15.01 8.66
C ASN A 161 10.71 -14.31 7.29
N TYR A 162 11.46 -13.21 7.22
CA TYR A 162 11.65 -12.39 6.01
C TYR A 162 11.95 -13.21 4.73
N ASN A 163 12.96 -14.10 4.79
CA ASN A 163 13.41 -14.82 3.59
C ASN A 163 12.33 -15.76 3.02
N GLU A 164 11.51 -16.37 3.89
CA GLU A 164 10.45 -17.29 3.48
C GLU A 164 9.30 -16.54 2.79
N VAL A 165 8.87 -15.41 3.38
CA VAL A 165 7.80 -14.58 2.83
C VAL A 165 8.27 -13.87 1.54
N ALA A 166 9.53 -13.43 1.47
CA ALA A 166 10.12 -12.89 0.24
C ALA A 166 10.12 -13.93 -0.89
N ALA A 167 10.55 -15.17 -0.62
CA ALA A 167 10.54 -16.26 -1.60
C ALA A 167 9.12 -16.60 -2.07
N ALA A 168 8.15 -16.65 -1.15
CA ALA A 168 6.74 -16.86 -1.48
C ALA A 168 6.17 -15.75 -2.39
N VAL A 169 6.45 -14.48 -2.08
CA VAL A 169 6.04 -13.33 -2.91
C VAL A 169 6.74 -13.35 -4.28
N CYS A 170 8.03 -13.70 -4.35
CA CYS A 170 8.77 -13.85 -5.61
C CYS A 170 8.16 -14.95 -6.50
N SER A 171 8.03 -16.17 -5.98
CA SER A 171 7.47 -17.30 -6.74
C SER A 171 6.04 -17.02 -7.21
N PHE A 172 5.23 -16.35 -6.39
CA PHE A 172 3.88 -15.92 -6.80
C PHE A 172 3.90 -14.81 -7.86
N CYS A 173 4.86 -13.88 -7.81
CA CYS A 173 5.05 -12.87 -8.84
C CYS A 173 5.55 -13.45 -10.17
N GLU A 174 6.36 -14.51 -10.14
CA GLU A 174 6.81 -15.26 -11.32
C GLU A 174 5.65 -16.05 -11.92
N TYR A 175 4.81 -16.66 -11.08
CA TYR A 175 3.59 -17.35 -11.50
C TYR A 175 2.50 -16.43 -12.08
N LEU A 176 2.58 -15.11 -11.82
CA LEU A 176 1.75 -14.08 -12.45
C LEU A 176 2.44 -13.38 -13.63
N ALA A 177 3.66 -13.77 -14.01
CA ALA A 177 4.30 -13.29 -15.22
C ALA A 177 3.76 -14.06 -16.46
N PRO A 178 3.59 -13.37 -17.61
CA PRO A 178 3.17 -14.00 -18.87
C PRO A 178 4.32 -14.73 -19.59
#